data_AF-A0AAW0E1H7-F1
#
_entry.id   AF-A0AAW0E1H7-F1
#
_cell.length_a   1.000
_cell.length_b   1.000
_cell.length_c   1.000
_cell.angle_alpha   90.00
_cell.angle_beta   90.00
_cell.angle_gamma   90.00
#
_symmetry.space_group_name_H-M   'P 1'
#
loop_
_entity.id
_entity.type
_entity.pdbx_description
1 polymer ?
#
loop_
_entity_poly.entity_id
_entity_poly.type
_entity_poly.pdbx_seq_one_letter_code
_entity_poly.pdbx_strand_id
1 'polypeptide(L)'
;MPIPLKQVLSSKHLLIRPIKFDVDSPIIDHFVSCVSDVVNESLQRYSLDRLQQKQDLSFRRAELREMVFKVFVHARLSLAVLLGALVYIERIRAELMVKDDVWALERVFLGAVIAASKYLNDSVPSNKLWVHASEVFSIRDINRIEREFLDVLDWKLEITEDDLHVQSTRLVS
;
A
#
# COMPACT_ATOMS: atom_id res chain seq x y z
N MET A 1 10.77 -14.23 19.53
CA MET A 1 11.67 -13.39 18.71
C MET A 1 11.06 -13.26 17.31
N PRO A 2 10.95 -12.05 16.73
CA PRO A 2 10.48 -11.90 15.34
C PRO A 2 11.45 -12.58 14.38
N ILE A 3 10.93 -13.24 13.34
CA ILE A 3 11.75 -13.91 12.32
C ILE A 3 12.42 -12.82 11.46
N PRO A 4 13.74 -12.87 11.23
CA PRO A 4 14.42 -11.89 10.38
C PRO A 4 13.82 -11.84 8.97
N LEU A 5 13.61 -10.65 8.42
CA LEU A 5 12.95 -10.45 7.11
C LEU A 5 13.65 -11.24 5.99
N LYS A 6 14.99 -11.29 5.98
CA LYS A 6 15.78 -12.08 5.02
C LYS A 6 15.44 -13.58 5.06
N GLN A 7 15.13 -14.12 6.23
CA GLN A 7 14.73 -15.53 6.40
C GLN A 7 13.28 -15.76 5.96
N VAL A 8 12.39 -14.78 6.14
CA VAL A 8 11.01 -14.86 5.64
C VAL A 8 11.01 -14.86 4.11
N LEU A 9 11.83 -14.00 3.49
CA LEU A 9 11.96 -13.89 2.04
C LEU A 9 12.56 -15.14 1.38
N SER A 10 13.48 -15.84 2.05
CA SER A 10 14.07 -17.08 1.53
C SER A 10 13.16 -18.31 1.64
N SER A 11 12.02 -18.20 2.32
CA SER A 11 11.14 -19.33 2.64
C SER A 11 9.71 -19.08 2.17
N LYS A 12 9.30 -19.69 1.04
CA LYS A 12 7.96 -19.52 0.44
C LYS A 12 6.81 -19.70 1.45
N HIS A 13 6.91 -20.68 2.35
CA HIS A 13 5.89 -20.95 3.37
C HIS A 13 5.75 -19.85 4.45
N LEU A 14 6.79 -19.02 4.66
CA LEU A 14 6.75 -17.92 5.63
C LEU A 14 6.15 -16.65 5.04
N LEU A 15 6.14 -16.49 3.71
CA LEU A 15 5.58 -15.31 3.03
C LEU A 15 4.08 -15.13 3.31
N ILE A 16 3.36 -16.23 3.50
CA ILE A 16 1.90 -16.26 3.66
C ILE A 16 1.50 -16.06 5.13
N ARG A 17 2.45 -16.17 6.07
CA ARG A 17 2.13 -15.99 7.50
C ARG A 17 1.98 -14.51 7.84
N PRO A 18 1.01 -14.14 8.70
CA PRO A 18 0.93 -12.80 9.26
C PRO A 18 2.25 -12.40 9.91
N ILE A 19 2.76 -11.23 9.56
CA ILE A 19 3.94 -10.65 10.20
C ILE A 19 3.49 -9.83 11.41
N LYS A 20 4.31 -9.83 12.46
CA LYS A 20 4.18 -8.86 13.55
C LYS A 20 4.95 -7.61 13.18
N PHE A 21 4.25 -6.48 13.14
CA PHE A 21 4.85 -5.18 12.87
C PHE A 21 5.02 -4.39 14.17
N ASP A 22 6.11 -3.65 14.23
CA ASP A 22 6.36 -2.62 15.24
C ASP A 22 6.15 -1.24 14.59
N VAL A 23 5.90 -0.22 15.40
CA VAL A 23 5.71 1.17 14.98
C VAL A 23 6.94 1.67 14.21
N ASP A 24 8.13 1.21 14.57
CA ASP A 24 9.41 1.59 13.95
C ASP A 24 9.84 0.66 12.81
N SER A 25 8.90 -0.07 12.21
CA SER A 25 9.22 -1.01 11.13
C SER A 25 9.73 -0.28 9.87
N PRO A 26 10.93 -0.62 9.36
CA PRO A 26 11.44 -0.05 8.11
C PRO A 26 10.54 -0.36 6.90
N ILE A 27 9.72 -1.41 7.00
CA ILE A 27 8.75 -1.78 5.97
C ILE A 27 7.66 -0.71 5.86
N ILE A 28 7.22 -0.14 6.99
CA ILE A 28 6.22 0.92 7.02
C ILE A 28 6.78 2.15 6.33
N ASP A 29 8.01 2.56 6.66
CA ASP A 29 8.63 3.74 6.05
C ASP A 29 8.85 3.57 4.54
N HIS A 30 9.22 2.36 4.10
CA HIS A 30 9.34 2.03 2.68
C HIS A 30 7.98 2.16 1.95
N PHE A 31 6.91 1.62 2.54
CA PHE A 31 5.55 1.76 2.00
C PHE A 31 5.11 3.22 1.89
N VAL A 32 5.30 3.99 2.96
CA VAL A 32 4.99 5.42 3.00
C VAL A 32 5.75 6.14 1.91
N SER A 33 7.03 5.84 1.70
CA SER A 33 7.80 6.46 0.62
C SER A 33 7.24 6.09 -0.75
N CYS A 34 7.04 4.80 -1.04
CA CYS A 34 6.55 4.37 -2.36
C CYS A 34 5.21 5.02 -2.74
N VAL A 35 4.26 5.05 -1.80
CA VAL A 35 2.96 5.70 -2.00
C VAL A 35 3.11 7.20 -2.20
N SER A 36 3.93 7.85 -1.36
CA SER A 36 4.19 9.30 -1.46
C SER A 36 4.82 9.67 -2.80
N ASP A 37 5.78 8.88 -3.26
CA ASP A 37 6.51 9.14 -4.49
C ASP A 37 5.58 9.00 -5.70
N VAL A 38 4.77 7.94 -5.76
CA VAL A 38 3.78 7.74 -6.83
C VAL A 38 2.73 8.86 -6.89
N VAL A 39 2.19 9.26 -5.74
CA VAL A 39 1.18 10.34 -5.67
C VAL A 39 1.80 11.68 -6.01
N ASN A 40 3.00 11.99 -5.50
CA ASN A 40 3.70 13.23 -5.78
C ASN A 40 4.10 13.34 -7.26
N GLU A 41 4.57 12.25 -7.88
CA GLU A 41 4.83 12.19 -9.32
C GLU A 41 3.56 12.46 -10.14
N SER A 42 2.41 11.93 -9.71
CA SER A 42 1.12 12.22 -10.36
C SER A 42 0.73 13.68 -10.19
N LEU A 43 0.78 14.24 -8.98
CA LEU A 43 0.47 15.64 -8.73
C LEU A 43 1.38 16.61 -9.50
N GLN A 44 2.67 16.30 -9.62
CA GLN A 44 3.63 17.10 -10.38
C GLN A 44 3.35 17.11 -11.88
N ARG A 45 2.74 16.05 -12.43
CA ARG A 45 2.31 16.03 -13.83
C ARG A 45 1.17 17.00 -14.12
N TYR A 46 0.43 17.43 -13.10
CA TYR A 46 -0.81 18.22 -13.26
C TYR A 46 -0.85 19.56 -12.49
N SER A 47 0.08 19.83 -11.58
CA SER A 47 0.10 21.05 -10.75
C SER A 47 1.30 21.97 -11.04
N LEU A 48 1.09 23.29 -10.99
CA LEU A 48 2.10 24.32 -11.28
C LEU A 48 2.72 24.97 -10.02
N ASP A 49 2.19 24.72 -8.81
CA ASP A 49 2.57 25.45 -7.59
C ASP A 49 3.37 24.60 -6.58
N ARG A 50 4.69 24.85 -6.47
CA ARG A 50 5.67 23.95 -5.82
C ARG A 50 5.99 24.23 -4.35
N LEU A 51 5.77 25.45 -3.85
CA LEU A 51 6.28 25.86 -2.52
C LEU A 51 5.35 25.50 -1.35
N GLN A 52 4.02 25.64 -1.51
CA GLN A 52 3.05 25.26 -0.48
C GLN A 52 2.94 23.73 -0.32
N GLN A 53 3.19 22.97 -1.39
CA GLN A 53 3.18 21.51 -1.37
C GLN A 53 4.18 20.90 -0.37
N LYS A 54 5.36 21.51 -0.16
CA LYS A 54 6.43 20.84 0.58
C LYS A 54 6.14 20.68 2.09
N GLN A 55 5.55 21.67 2.74
CA GLN A 55 5.19 21.58 4.16
C GLN A 55 4.02 20.62 4.36
N ASP A 56 3.00 20.75 3.51
CA ASP A 56 1.81 19.90 3.53
C ASP A 56 2.11 18.42 3.26
N LEU A 57 3.06 18.11 2.37
CA LEU A 57 3.52 16.73 2.13
C LEU A 57 4.13 16.06 3.38
N SER A 58 4.85 16.80 4.22
CA SER A 58 5.47 16.23 5.42
C SER A 58 4.42 15.81 6.46
N PHE A 59 3.38 16.62 6.62
CA PHE A 59 2.25 16.33 7.49
C PHE A 59 1.46 15.12 6.99
N ARG A 60 1.10 15.12 5.69
CA ARG A 60 0.38 14.00 5.07
C ARG A 60 1.17 12.68 5.11
N ARG A 61 2.50 12.72 4.99
CA ARG A 61 3.34 11.53 5.17
C ARG A 61 3.25 10.95 6.58
N ALA A 62 3.12 11.79 7.61
CA ALA A 62 2.96 11.33 8.99
C ALA A 62 1.59 10.69 9.21
N GLU A 63 0.52 11.29 8.68
CA GLU A 63 -0.84 10.72 8.73
C GLU A 63 -0.92 9.38 7.98
N LEU A 64 -0.34 9.32 6.78
CA LEU A 64 -0.22 8.07 6.02
C LEU A 64 0.51 7.00 6.84
N ARG A 65 1.64 7.36 7.46
CA ARG A 65 2.44 6.41 8.26
C ARG A 65 1.62 5.80 9.40
N GLU A 66 0.84 6.61 10.09
CA GLU A 66 -0.07 6.14 11.13
C GLU A 66 -1.11 5.17 10.57
N MET A 67 -1.73 5.50 9.43
CA MET A 67 -2.69 4.61 8.77
C MET A 67 -2.06 3.28 8.33
N VAL A 68 -0.86 3.32 7.73
CA VAL A 68 -0.13 2.12 7.31
C VAL A 68 0.12 1.20 8.51
N PHE A 69 0.58 1.76 9.63
CA PHE A 69 0.79 1.00 10.86
C PHE A 69 -0.51 0.36 11.36
N LYS A 70 -1.60 1.13 11.48
CA LYS A 70 -2.91 0.62 11.92
C LYS A 70 -3.39 -0.51 11.02
N VAL A 71 -3.34 -0.32 9.70
CA VAL A 71 -3.78 -1.34 8.75
C VAL A 71 -2.95 -2.62 8.85
N PHE A 72 -1.63 -2.52 9.00
CA PHE A 72 -0.75 -3.67 9.13
C PHE A 72 -1.07 -4.50 10.39
N VAL A 73 -1.31 -3.82 11.52
CA VAL A 73 -1.62 -4.47 12.80
C VAL A 73 -3.03 -5.09 12.78
N HIS A 74 -4.05 -4.33 12.36
CA HIS A 74 -5.45 -4.79 12.43
C HIS A 74 -5.78 -5.84 11.37
N ALA A 75 -5.25 -5.72 10.15
CA ALA A 75 -5.54 -6.64 9.06
C ALA A 75 -4.66 -7.90 9.06
N ARG A 76 -3.64 -7.98 9.94
CA ARG A 76 -2.75 -9.14 10.09
C ARG A 76 -2.13 -9.59 8.75
N LEU A 77 -1.65 -8.62 7.98
CA LEU A 77 -1.17 -8.86 6.62
C LEU A 77 0.06 -9.77 6.60
N SER A 78 0.15 -10.59 5.55
CA SER A 78 1.31 -11.43 5.26
C SER A 78 2.33 -10.69 4.41
N LEU A 79 3.57 -11.17 4.35
CA LEU A 79 4.59 -10.54 3.50
C LEU A 79 4.21 -10.59 2.03
N ALA A 80 3.59 -11.68 1.59
CA ALA A 80 3.10 -11.83 0.22
C ALA A 80 2.12 -10.72 -0.14
N VAL A 81 1.17 -10.41 0.74
CA VAL A 81 0.20 -9.32 0.54
C VAL A 81 0.89 -7.97 0.47
N LEU A 82 1.89 -7.73 1.34
CA LEU A 82 2.65 -6.48 1.29
C LEU A 82 3.43 -6.33 -0.02
N LEU A 83 4.17 -7.36 -0.41
CA LEU A 83 4.91 -7.34 -1.67
C LEU A 83 3.96 -7.17 -2.86
N GLY A 84 2.82 -7.85 -2.88
CA GLY A 84 1.80 -7.68 -3.91
C GLY A 84 1.21 -6.27 -3.96
N ALA A 85 0.99 -5.63 -2.81
CA ALA A 85 0.56 -4.24 -2.76
C ALA A 85 1.61 -3.30 -3.37
N LEU A 86 2.91 -3.52 -3.09
CA LEU A 86 4.00 -2.77 -3.70
C LEU A 86 4.06 -2.97 -5.23
N VAL A 87 3.82 -4.19 -5.72
CA VAL A 87 3.69 -4.48 -7.16
C VAL A 87 2.59 -3.61 -7.77
N TYR A 88 1.41 -3.56 -7.14
CA TYR A 88 0.31 -2.75 -7.65
C TYR A 88 0.57 -1.25 -7.58
N ILE A 89 1.19 -0.75 -6.51
CA ILE A 89 1.60 0.66 -6.38
C ILE A 89 2.53 1.04 -7.54
N GLU A 90 3.49 0.17 -7.89
CA GLU A 90 4.40 0.43 -9.00
C GLU A 90 3.68 0.41 -10.35
N ARG A 91 2.74 -0.53 -10.56
CA ARG A 91 1.98 -0.65 -11.82
C ARG A 91 1.12 0.57 -12.11
N ILE A 92 0.49 1.14 -11.09
CA ILE A 92 -0.34 2.34 -11.28
C ILE A 92 0.47 3.61 -11.47
N ARG A 93 1.80 3.61 -11.24
CA ARG A 93 2.62 4.83 -11.22
C ARG A 93 2.43 5.71 -12.46
N ALA A 94 2.48 5.10 -13.64
CA ALA A 94 2.32 5.82 -14.91
C ALA A 94 0.87 6.24 -15.19
N GLU A 95 -0.10 5.41 -14.81
CA GLU A 95 -1.52 5.59 -15.12
C GLU A 95 -2.27 6.44 -14.07
N LEU A 96 -1.68 6.65 -12.89
CA LEU A 96 -2.32 7.37 -11.81
C LEU A 96 -2.50 8.85 -12.18
N MET A 97 -3.76 9.31 -12.09
CA MET A 97 -4.15 10.70 -12.28
C MET A 97 -4.82 11.24 -11.00
N VAL A 98 -4.03 11.88 -10.15
CA VAL A 98 -4.52 12.56 -8.94
C VAL A 98 -5.03 13.94 -9.32
N LYS A 99 -6.35 14.15 -9.23
CA LYS A 99 -7.01 15.44 -9.51
C LYS A 99 -7.12 16.32 -8.26
N ASP A 100 -7.40 15.69 -7.14
CA ASP A 100 -7.42 16.29 -5.81
C ASP A 100 -6.43 15.54 -4.92
N ASP A 101 -5.76 16.26 -4.05
CA ASP A 101 -4.73 15.68 -3.19
C ASP A 101 -5.27 15.27 -1.81
N VAL A 102 -6.58 15.47 -1.62
CA VAL A 102 -7.35 15.10 -0.44
C VAL A 102 -7.42 13.58 -0.31
N TRP A 103 -6.79 13.06 0.75
CA TRP A 103 -6.66 11.63 1.03
C TRP A 103 -6.01 10.79 -0.09
N ALA A 104 -5.29 11.43 -1.03
CA ALA A 104 -4.76 10.73 -2.20
C ALA A 104 -3.76 9.63 -1.82
N LEU A 105 -2.93 9.88 -0.81
CA LEU A 105 -1.97 8.91 -0.26
C LEU A 105 -2.67 7.69 0.31
N GLU A 106 -3.65 7.92 1.20
CA GLU A 106 -4.38 6.91 1.92
C GLU A 106 -5.23 6.05 0.98
N ARG A 107 -5.84 6.67 -0.04
CA ARG A 107 -6.64 5.98 -1.06
C ARG A 107 -5.76 5.09 -1.94
N VAL A 108 -4.58 5.55 -2.36
CA VAL A 108 -3.63 4.72 -3.12
C VAL A 108 -3.14 3.54 -2.26
N PHE A 109 -2.76 3.81 -1.01
CA PHE A 109 -2.32 2.77 -0.08
C PHE A 109 -3.41 1.70 0.15
N LEU A 110 -4.62 2.12 0.53
CA LEU A 110 -5.72 1.19 0.80
C LEU A 110 -6.14 0.42 -0.45
N GLY A 111 -6.24 1.09 -1.60
CA GLY A 111 -6.60 0.42 -2.86
C GLY A 111 -5.63 -0.73 -3.18
N ALA A 112 -4.33 -0.47 -3.05
CA ALA A 112 -3.29 -1.48 -3.28
C ALA A 112 -3.37 -2.65 -2.30
N VAL A 113 -3.49 -2.38 -1.01
CA VAL A 113 -3.54 -3.42 0.02
C VAL A 113 -4.83 -4.24 -0.07
N ILE A 114 -5.97 -3.61 -0.35
CA ILE A 114 -7.25 -4.30 -0.54
C ILE A 114 -7.14 -5.24 -1.74
N ALA A 115 -6.71 -4.73 -2.90
CA ALA A 115 -6.58 -5.52 -4.11
C ALA A 115 -5.61 -6.71 -3.91
N ALA A 116 -4.44 -6.47 -3.32
CA ALA A 116 -3.46 -7.53 -3.06
C ALA A 116 -3.97 -8.57 -2.06
N SER A 117 -4.66 -8.12 -1.01
CA SER A 117 -5.23 -9.02 0.00
C SER A 117 -6.34 -9.90 -0.55
N LYS A 118 -7.16 -9.39 -1.47
CA LYS A 118 -8.22 -10.19 -2.11
C LYS A 118 -7.67 -11.13 -3.19
N TYR A 119 -6.57 -10.76 -3.84
CA TYR A 119 -5.94 -11.57 -4.88
C TYR A 119 -5.12 -12.73 -4.30
N LEU A 120 -4.38 -12.52 -3.22
CA LEU A 120 -3.39 -13.47 -2.71
C LEU A 120 -3.89 -14.39 -1.58
N ASN A 121 -5.11 -14.17 -1.06
CA ASN A 121 -5.66 -14.99 0.01
C ASN A 121 -6.85 -15.83 -0.48
N ASP A 122 -6.86 -17.11 -0.15
CA ASP A 122 -8.00 -18.02 -0.45
C ASP A 122 -9.30 -17.58 0.25
N SER A 123 -9.17 -16.92 1.40
CA SER A 123 -10.28 -16.32 2.13
C SER A 123 -10.25 -14.79 1.95
N VAL A 124 -11.22 -14.28 1.21
CA VAL A 124 -11.30 -12.86 0.89
C VAL A 124 -11.69 -12.04 2.12
N PRO A 125 -10.85 -11.08 2.57
CA PRO A 125 -11.21 -10.22 3.69
C PRO A 125 -12.41 -9.34 3.34
N SER A 126 -13.39 -9.27 4.26
CA SER A 126 -14.56 -8.41 4.06
C SER A 126 -14.18 -6.94 4.14
N ASN A 127 -14.89 -6.09 3.40
CA ASN A 127 -14.61 -4.64 3.41
C ASN A 127 -14.86 -3.97 4.78
N LYS A 128 -15.56 -4.63 5.71
CA LYS A 128 -15.70 -4.19 7.11
C LYS A 128 -14.36 -4.19 7.86
N LEU A 129 -13.43 -5.09 7.49
CA LEU A 129 -12.08 -5.10 8.05
C LEU A 129 -11.35 -3.79 7.76
N TRP A 130 -11.42 -3.32 6.51
CA TRP A 130 -10.74 -2.10 6.07
C TRP A 130 -11.34 -0.82 6.66
N VAL A 131 -12.67 -0.81 6.88
CA VAL A 131 -13.33 0.26 7.64
C VAL A 131 -12.74 0.34 9.05
N HIS A 132 -12.69 -0.79 9.78
CA HIS A 132 -12.13 -0.83 11.12
C HIS A 132 -10.63 -0.49 11.16
N ALA A 133 -9.86 -1.00 10.19
CA ALA A 133 -8.41 -0.82 10.15
C ALA A 133 -7.99 0.59 9.75
N SER A 134 -8.76 1.28 8.90
CA SER A 134 -8.47 2.65 8.48
C SER A 134 -8.94 3.71 9.47
N GLU A 135 -9.96 3.41 10.29
CA GLU A 135 -10.67 4.30 11.24
C GLU A 135 -11.29 5.59 10.64
N VAL A 136 -10.95 5.95 9.40
CA VAL A 136 -11.36 7.20 8.73
C VAL A 136 -12.42 6.96 7.66
N PHE A 137 -12.35 5.83 6.93
CA PHE A 137 -13.20 5.60 5.77
C PHE A 137 -14.45 4.80 6.08
N SER A 138 -15.58 5.25 5.54
CA SER A 138 -16.83 4.47 5.60
C SER A 138 -16.78 3.27 4.66
N ILE A 139 -17.71 2.34 4.81
CA ILE A 139 -17.83 1.19 3.89
C ILE A 139 -18.03 1.63 2.43
N ARG A 140 -18.73 2.76 2.22
CA ARG A 140 -18.96 3.33 0.90
C ARG A 140 -17.65 3.85 0.30
N ASP A 141 -16.82 4.48 1.12
CA ASP A 141 -15.52 4.99 0.71
C ASP A 141 -14.57 3.83 0.38
N ILE A 142 -14.50 2.80 1.22
CA ILE A 142 -13.70 1.59 0.95
C ILE A 142 -14.10 0.94 -0.38
N ASN A 143 -15.40 0.76 -0.62
CA ASN A 143 -15.89 0.20 -1.89
C ASN A 143 -15.58 1.10 -3.10
N ARG A 144 -15.49 2.41 -2.90
CA ARG A 144 -15.13 3.37 -3.95
C ARG A 144 -13.62 3.31 -4.23
N ILE A 145 -12.80 3.35 -3.18
CA ILE A 145 -11.35 3.24 -3.24
C ILE A 145 -10.94 1.97 -3.99
N GLU A 146 -11.52 0.83 -3.63
CA GLU A 146 -11.25 -0.44 -4.28
C GLU A 146 -11.56 -0.40 -5.78
N ARG A 147 -12.76 0.07 -6.17
CA ARG A 147 -13.16 0.13 -7.58
C ARG A 147 -12.29 1.09 -8.39
N GLU A 148 -12.07 2.31 -7.89
CA GLU A 148 -11.24 3.29 -8.57
C GLU A 148 -9.80 2.79 -8.72
N PHE A 149 -9.26 2.10 -7.72
CA PHE A 149 -7.91 1.51 -7.82
C PHE A 149 -7.84 0.38 -8.86
N LEU A 150 -8.85 -0.49 -8.93
CA LEU A 150 -8.96 -1.55 -9.95
C LEU A 150 -9.09 -0.97 -11.37
N ASP A 151 -9.82 0.14 -11.51
CA ASP A 151 -9.95 0.86 -12.78
C ASP A 151 -8.59 1.43 -13.22
N VAL A 152 -7.80 2.02 -12.31
CA VAL A 152 -6.43 2.52 -12.62
C VAL A 152 -5.48 1.37 -12.97
N LEU A 153 -5.64 0.20 -12.34
CA LEU A 153 -4.88 -1.01 -12.68
C LEU A 153 -5.29 -1.63 -14.03
N ASP A 154 -6.35 -1.14 -14.67
CA ASP A 154 -6.94 -1.77 -15.86
C ASP A 154 -7.21 -3.27 -15.62
N TRP A 155 -7.59 -3.61 -14.39
CA TRP A 155 -7.86 -4.99 -13.93
C TRP A 155 -6.69 -5.98 -14.13
N LYS A 156 -5.45 -5.50 -14.34
CA LYS A 156 -4.24 -6.33 -14.50
C LYS A 156 -3.70 -6.80 -13.14
N LEU A 157 -4.41 -7.76 -12.55
CA LEU A 157 -4.15 -8.29 -11.20
C LEU A 157 -3.14 -9.44 -11.16
N GLU A 158 -2.67 -9.97 -12.29
CA GLU A 158 -1.74 -11.10 -12.28
C GLU A 158 -0.42 -10.73 -11.56
N ILE A 159 -0.05 -11.47 -10.52
CA ILE A 159 1.24 -11.28 -9.81
C ILE A 159 2.11 -12.51 -10.07
N THR A 160 3.30 -12.29 -10.64
CA THR A 160 4.28 -13.33 -10.91
C THR A 160 5.30 -13.46 -9.77
N GLU A 161 6.06 -14.56 -9.74
CA GLU A 161 7.18 -14.70 -8.78
C GLU A 161 8.25 -13.62 -9.01
N ASP A 162 8.49 -13.22 -10.26
CA ASP A 162 9.44 -12.16 -10.60
C ASP A 162 9.02 -10.79 -10.07
N ASP A 163 7.72 -10.46 -10.15
CA ASP A 163 7.16 -9.24 -9.56
C ASP A 163 7.48 -9.17 -8.06
N LEU A 164 7.23 -10.26 -7.33
CA LEU A 164 7.48 -10.35 -5.89
C LEU A 164 8.98 -10.29 -5.57
N HIS A 165 9.81 -10.95 -6.39
CA HIS A 165 11.26 -10.94 -6.23
C HIS A 165 11.85 -9.52 -6.36
N VAL A 166 11.41 -8.76 -7.37
CA VAL A 166 11.83 -7.37 -7.57
C VAL A 166 11.48 -6.51 -6.34
N GLN A 167 10.23 -6.59 -5.85
CA GLN A 167 9.83 -5.82 -4.67
C GLN A 167 10.57 -6.25 -3.40
N SER A 168 10.81 -7.55 -3.23
CA SER A 168 11.56 -8.06 -2.08
C SER A 168 12.99 -7.53 -2.03
N THR A 169 13.63 -7.38 -3.20
CA THR A 169 14.98 -6.84 -3.31
C THR A 169 15.01 -5.37 -2.91
N ARG A 170 14.03 -4.58 -3.38
CA ARG A 170 13.88 -3.15 -3.04
C ARG A 170 13.58 -2.90 -1.56
N LEU A 171 12.90 -3.84 -0.90
CA LEU A 171 12.57 -3.74 0.53
C LEU A 171 13.79 -3.95 1.45
N VAL A 172 14.81 -4.66 0.96
CA VAL A 172 16.00 -5.06 1.75
C VAL A 172 17.24 -4.22 1.42
N SER A 173 17.21 -3.46 0.32
CA SER A 173 18.25 -2.50 -0.08
C SER A 173 18.18 -1.22 0.74
#